data_AF-A0A662EFM5-F1
#
_entry.id   AF-A0A662EFM5-F1
#
_cell.length_a   1.000
_cell.length_b   1.000
_cell.length_c   1.000
_cell.angle_alpha   90.00
_cell.angle_beta   90.00
_cell.angle_gamma   90.00
#
_symmetry.space_group_name_H-M   'P 1'
#
loop_
_entity.id
_entity.type
_entity.pdbx_description
1 polymer ?
#
loop_
_entity_poly.entity_id
_entity_poly.type
_entity_poly.pdbx_seq_one_letter_code
_entity_poly.pdbx_strand_id
1 'polypeptide(L)'
;MVDAVGVSRRHTEVYWYDGNWHVRDLESTNGTHLESVRVESAQLSGRNSLSLGSKGPVVWLTVEGDDEDSGHSVTHYIRHYVDGQSSAPAAKHTQMIRLAMETVSGRQRRRHLGLLAAVCVVFILALVAVWQYRAAQLQRSLEAANEIFYSMKELELRLARLEARDDNPAGDAAELIEGRSQLQNLSSSYDRFLDEMGLYDETTSEKHRLVLQMARLFGECEATMPESLITEVDRYIAAWKGDTRLERALKRAEATGFAAQVTTTFDRYNLPPQYFYLALQESDFRLDVCGPETRYGIAKGPWQFIPSTAIAYGLEVGPLYLQRRHDPQDERHDIVRSSDAAAHYLRDIYLREAQGSGLLSLAIYNYGGGNVRRVIRSLPESPRERNFWRLLLEHRQQFPRETYDYVLRIFSAAVIGENPSLFGFDFENPLAGIGVNESAGIVTVPVPAAHVRPQGAS
;
A
#
# COMPACT_ATOMS: atom_id res chain seq x y z
N MET A 1 -26.10 -56.13 9.20
CA MET A 1 -24.73 -56.68 9.23
C MET A 1 -24.88 -58.16 9.51
N VAL A 2 -24.52 -59.02 8.55
CA VAL A 2 -24.72 -60.48 8.64
C VAL A 2 -23.37 -61.10 8.98
N ASP A 3 -23.25 -61.75 10.13
CA ASP A 3 -22.00 -62.40 10.57
C ASP A 3 -22.08 -63.90 10.24
N ALA A 4 -21.52 -64.26 9.08
CA ALA A 4 -21.53 -65.63 8.57
C ALA A 4 -20.15 -65.99 7.99
N VAL A 5 -19.70 -67.22 8.26
CA VAL A 5 -18.39 -67.73 7.81
C VAL A 5 -18.32 -67.68 6.27
N GLY A 6 -17.40 -66.89 5.73
CA GLY A 6 -17.23 -66.71 4.28
C GLY A 6 -17.86 -65.44 3.68
N VAL A 7 -18.43 -64.56 4.49
CA VAL A 7 -18.99 -63.27 4.04
C VAL A 7 -18.08 -62.11 4.50
N SER A 8 -17.56 -61.32 3.56
CA SER A 8 -16.78 -60.10 3.85
C SER A 8 -17.59 -59.10 4.69
N ARG A 9 -16.93 -58.39 5.64
CA ARG A 9 -17.59 -57.41 6.53
C ARG A 9 -18.35 -56.30 5.78
N ARG A 10 -17.89 -55.95 4.58
CA ARG A 10 -18.58 -55.09 3.61
C ARG A 10 -18.66 -55.87 2.30
N HIS A 11 -19.72 -56.65 2.12
CA HIS A 11 -19.84 -57.60 1.01
C HIS A 11 -20.53 -56.99 -0.21
N THR A 12 -21.67 -56.35 0.01
CA THR A 12 -22.51 -55.78 -1.03
C THR A 12 -23.19 -54.53 -0.51
N GLU A 13 -23.55 -53.63 -1.41
CA GLU A 13 -24.25 -52.39 -1.11
C GLU A 13 -25.49 -52.27 -1.98
N VAL A 14 -26.62 -51.95 -1.36
CA VAL A 14 -27.87 -51.61 -2.04
C VAL A 14 -28.01 -50.09 -2.01
N TYR A 15 -28.18 -49.47 -3.17
CA TYR A 15 -28.23 -48.02 -3.32
C TYR A 15 -29.32 -47.61 -4.31
N TRP A 16 -29.82 -46.39 -4.15
CA TRP A 16 -30.84 -45.82 -5.03
C TRP A 16 -30.17 -44.94 -6.09
N TYR A 17 -30.40 -45.24 -7.37
CA TYR A 17 -29.84 -44.50 -8.51
C TYR A 17 -30.84 -44.51 -9.67
N ASP A 18 -31.00 -43.36 -10.34
CA ASP A 18 -31.88 -43.18 -11.50
C ASP A 18 -33.31 -43.73 -11.33
N GLY A 19 -33.90 -43.48 -10.16
CA GLY A 19 -35.28 -43.87 -9.85
C GLY A 19 -35.50 -45.36 -9.56
N ASN A 20 -34.43 -46.16 -9.43
CA ASN A 20 -34.50 -47.59 -9.17
C ASN A 20 -33.53 -48.03 -8.05
N TRP A 21 -33.83 -49.15 -7.40
CA TRP A 21 -32.90 -49.79 -6.47
C TRP A 21 -31.88 -50.62 -7.24
N HIS A 22 -30.61 -50.46 -6.90
CA HIS A 22 -29.50 -51.24 -7.45
C HIS A 22 -28.73 -51.92 -6.32
N VAL A 23 -28.11 -53.05 -6.64
CA VAL A 23 -27.15 -53.74 -5.77
C VAL A 23 -25.80 -53.80 -6.48
N ARG A 24 -24.71 -53.58 -5.74
CA ARG A 24 -23.34 -53.78 -6.23
C ARG A 24 -22.51 -54.61 -5.28
N ASP A 25 -21.61 -55.40 -5.84
CA ASP A 25 -20.58 -56.09 -5.06
C ASP A 25 -19.49 -55.09 -4.65
N LEU A 26 -19.04 -55.16 -3.39
CA LEU A 26 -17.98 -54.31 -2.87
C LEU A 26 -16.63 -55.05 -2.90
N GLU A 27 -16.30 -55.66 -4.04
CA GLU A 27 -15.12 -56.51 -4.23
C GLU A 27 -15.03 -57.63 -3.19
N SER A 28 -16.15 -58.31 -2.97
CA SER A 28 -16.24 -59.34 -1.95
C SER A 28 -15.44 -60.59 -2.35
N THR A 29 -14.89 -61.27 -1.34
CA THR A 29 -13.98 -62.41 -1.56
C THR A 29 -14.67 -63.57 -2.31
N ASN A 30 -15.98 -63.75 -2.12
CA ASN A 30 -16.75 -64.85 -2.70
C ASN A 30 -17.80 -64.40 -3.74
N GLY A 31 -17.87 -63.10 -4.04
CA GLY A 31 -18.80 -62.51 -5.00
C GLY A 31 -20.25 -62.46 -4.51
N THR A 32 -20.98 -61.43 -4.95
CA THR A 32 -22.43 -61.30 -4.77
C THR A 32 -23.18 -61.98 -5.93
N HIS A 33 -24.18 -62.79 -5.61
CA HIS A 33 -25.01 -63.49 -6.60
C HIS A 33 -26.47 -63.05 -6.50
N LEU A 34 -27.06 -62.60 -7.61
CA LEU A 34 -28.48 -62.29 -7.75
C LEU A 34 -29.15 -63.43 -8.52
N GLU A 35 -30.18 -64.06 -7.95
CA GLU A 35 -30.88 -65.20 -8.58
C GLU A 35 -29.94 -66.31 -9.09
N SER A 36 -28.87 -66.58 -8.31
CA SER A 36 -27.82 -67.57 -8.62
C SER A 36 -26.76 -67.13 -9.65
N VAL A 37 -26.86 -65.93 -10.22
CA VAL A 37 -25.89 -65.36 -11.18
C VAL A 37 -24.97 -64.37 -10.48
N ARG A 38 -23.65 -64.47 -10.68
CA ARG A 38 -22.69 -63.53 -10.09
C ARG A 38 -22.82 -62.16 -10.76
N VAL A 39 -22.95 -61.09 -9.97
CA VAL A 39 -23.14 -59.72 -10.46
C VAL A 39 -22.14 -58.76 -9.84
N GLU A 40 -21.62 -57.83 -10.64
CA GLU A 40 -20.85 -56.68 -10.13
C GLU A 40 -21.77 -55.51 -9.79
N SER A 41 -22.78 -55.26 -10.63
CA SER A 41 -23.92 -54.41 -10.34
C SER A 41 -25.19 -54.91 -11.05
N ALA A 42 -26.35 -54.77 -10.42
CA ALA A 42 -27.63 -55.16 -10.99
C ALA A 42 -28.77 -54.29 -10.44
N GLN A 43 -29.81 -54.08 -11.25
CA GLN A 43 -31.05 -53.43 -10.83
C GLN A 43 -31.95 -54.45 -10.12
N LEU A 44 -32.61 -54.03 -9.04
CA LEU A 44 -33.56 -54.82 -8.27
C LEU A 44 -34.99 -54.41 -8.64
N SER A 45 -35.84 -55.39 -8.94
CA SER A 45 -37.28 -55.19 -9.20
C SER A 45 -38.12 -56.25 -8.50
N GLY A 46 -39.19 -55.89 -7.80
CA GLY A 46 -40.04 -56.84 -7.07
C GLY A 46 -39.28 -57.60 -5.98
N ARG A 47 -39.47 -58.93 -5.89
CA ARG A 47 -38.81 -59.80 -4.91
C ARG A 47 -37.59 -60.48 -5.50
N ASN A 48 -36.42 -60.17 -4.96
CA ASN A 48 -35.11 -60.64 -5.42
C ASN A 48 -34.45 -61.53 -4.37
N SER A 49 -33.72 -62.55 -4.82
CA SER A 49 -32.87 -63.39 -3.96
C SER A 49 -31.39 -63.05 -4.15
N LEU A 50 -30.72 -62.63 -3.08
CA LEU A 50 -29.31 -62.24 -3.08
C LEU A 50 -28.50 -63.21 -2.22
N SER A 51 -27.55 -63.92 -2.79
CA SER A 51 -26.64 -64.81 -2.07
C SER A 51 -25.25 -64.16 -1.93
N LEU A 52 -24.74 -64.12 -0.69
CA LEU A 52 -23.44 -63.55 -0.36
C LEU A 52 -22.35 -64.63 -0.47
N GLY A 53 -21.96 -64.96 -1.70
CA GLY A 53 -21.05 -66.06 -2.05
C GLY A 53 -21.75 -67.39 -2.35
N SER A 54 -21.12 -68.26 -3.14
CA SER A 54 -21.71 -69.53 -3.64
C SER A 54 -22.23 -70.53 -2.59
N LYS A 55 -21.84 -70.39 -1.33
CA LYS A 55 -22.34 -71.16 -0.17
C LYS A 55 -22.78 -70.29 1.00
N GLY A 56 -22.97 -68.99 0.76
CA GLY A 56 -23.29 -68.00 1.78
C GLY A 56 -24.79 -67.84 2.05
N PRO A 57 -25.14 -67.02 3.05
CA PRO A 57 -26.53 -66.74 3.40
C PRO A 57 -27.27 -66.08 2.23
N VAL A 58 -28.52 -66.49 2.03
CA VAL A 58 -29.44 -65.90 1.06
C VAL A 58 -30.30 -64.84 1.77
N VAL A 59 -30.20 -63.61 1.29
CA VAL A 59 -31.01 -62.47 1.72
C VAL A 59 -32.08 -62.23 0.68
N TRP A 60 -33.33 -62.13 1.12
CA TRP A 60 -34.46 -61.79 0.26
C TRP A 60 -34.69 -60.29 0.36
N LEU A 61 -34.64 -59.61 -0.79
CA LEU A 61 -34.89 -58.18 -0.91
C LEU A 61 -36.17 -57.96 -1.69
N THR A 62 -37.17 -57.35 -1.06
CA THR A 62 -38.39 -56.93 -1.74
C THR A 62 -38.32 -55.43 -1.95
N VAL A 63 -38.30 -55.00 -3.22
CA VAL A 63 -38.44 -53.61 -3.61
C VAL A 63 -39.94 -53.31 -3.63
N GLU A 64 -40.41 -52.52 -2.65
CA GLU A 64 -41.80 -52.05 -2.64
C GLU A 64 -42.02 -51.04 -3.77
N GLY A 65 -42.64 -51.50 -4.85
CA GLY A 65 -43.08 -50.70 -6.00
C GLY A 65 -44.11 -51.47 -6.83
N ASP A 66 -45.37 -51.04 -6.70
CA ASP A 66 -46.58 -51.41 -7.46
C ASP A 66 -46.82 -52.90 -7.75
N ASP A 67 -47.25 -53.64 -6.71
CA ASP A 67 -48.25 -54.70 -6.87
C ASP A 67 -49.64 -54.08 -6.64
N GLU A 68 -50.49 -54.19 -7.66
CA GLU A 68 -51.93 -53.98 -7.59
C GLU A 68 -52.54 -54.93 -6.55
N ASP A 69 -52.94 -54.42 -5.37
CA ASP A 69 -54.32 -54.51 -4.84
C ASP A 69 -54.39 -54.02 -3.37
N SER A 70 -55.29 -53.05 -3.13
CA SER A 70 -55.84 -52.63 -1.83
C SER A 70 -54.93 -52.02 -0.73
N GLY A 71 -54.97 -50.68 -0.56
CA GLY A 71 -54.70 -50.03 0.74
C GLY A 71 -53.88 -48.72 0.74
N HIS A 72 -54.53 -47.61 0.39
CA HIS A 72 -54.15 -46.20 0.59
C HIS A 72 -52.80 -45.84 1.27
N SER A 73 -51.75 -45.67 0.46
CA SER A 73 -50.51 -44.99 0.88
C SER A 73 -50.72 -43.47 0.99
N VAL A 74 -50.18 -42.85 2.06
CA VAL A 74 -50.22 -41.40 2.34
C VAL A 74 -49.69 -40.57 1.15
N THR A 75 -48.79 -41.14 0.36
CA THR A 75 -48.22 -40.53 -0.85
C THR A 75 -49.26 -40.35 -1.96
N HIS A 76 -50.26 -41.25 -2.07
CA HIS A 76 -51.39 -41.12 -2.99
C HIS A 76 -52.33 -39.97 -2.58
N TYR A 77 -52.52 -39.76 -1.27
CA TYR A 77 -53.27 -38.60 -0.78
C TYR A 77 -52.57 -37.29 -1.13
N ILE A 78 -51.25 -37.20 -0.95
CA ILE A 78 -50.51 -35.97 -1.26
C ILE A 78 -50.58 -35.67 -2.76
N ARG A 79 -50.41 -36.66 -3.64
CA ARG A 79 -50.44 -36.43 -5.10
C ARG A 79 -51.84 -36.11 -5.63
N HIS A 80 -52.90 -36.72 -5.09
CA HIS A 80 -54.28 -36.42 -5.50
C HIS A 80 -54.81 -35.10 -4.91
N TYR A 81 -54.31 -34.67 -3.74
CA TYR A 81 -54.79 -33.46 -3.06
C TYR A 81 -53.89 -32.23 -3.23
N VAL A 82 -52.59 -32.37 -3.53
CA VAL A 82 -51.63 -31.25 -3.57
C VAL A 82 -51.22 -30.89 -5.00
N ASP A 83 -50.99 -31.85 -5.89
CA ASP A 83 -50.61 -31.56 -7.28
C ASP A 83 -51.85 -31.40 -8.18
N GLY A 84 -51.98 -30.21 -8.76
CA GLY A 84 -53.19 -29.71 -9.38
C GLY A 84 -53.43 -30.16 -10.82
N GLN A 85 -53.68 -31.46 -11.07
CA GLN A 85 -54.21 -31.91 -12.36
C GLN A 85 -55.19 -33.10 -12.24
N SER A 86 -56.48 -32.80 -11.98
CA SER A 86 -57.60 -33.67 -12.40
C SER A 86 -58.93 -32.91 -12.40
N SER A 87 -59.64 -32.95 -13.52
CA SER A 87 -60.95 -32.33 -13.77
C SER A 87 -62.11 -33.25 -13.38
N ALA A 88 -62.43 -33.33 -12.08
CA ALA A 88 -63.68 -33.91 -11.56
C ALA A 88 -64.08 -33.19 -10.25
N PRO A 89 -65.37 -33.10 -9.89
CA PRO A 89 -65.82 -32.25 -8.78
C PRO A 89 -65.35 -32.83 -7.45
N ALA A 90 -64.32 -32.22 -6.87
CA ALA A 90 -63.78 -32.60 -5.57
C ALA A 90 -64.84 -32.48 -4.47
N ALA A 91 -65.06 -33.55 -3.70
CA ALA A 91 -65.94 -33.57 -2.54
C ALA A 91 -65.61 -32.40 -1.57
N LYS A 92 -66.63 -31.79 -0.95
CA LYS A 92 -66.49 -30.59 -0.07
C LYS A 92 -65.36 -30.68 0.97
N HIS A 93 -65.11 -31.88 1.50
CA HIS A 93 -64.03 -32.14 2.46
C HIS A 93 -62.63 -31.93 1.86
N THR A 94 -62.44 -32.32 0.60
CA THR A 94 -61.19 -32.17 -0.18
C THR A 94 -60.88 -30.72 -0.51
N GLN A 95 -61.87 -29.94 -0.91
CA GLN A 95 -61.71 -28.49 -1.11
C GLN A 95 -61.39 -27.77 0.21
N MET A 96 -62.00 -28.18 1.33
CA MET A 96 -61.68 -27.62 2.64
C MET A 96 -60.26 -27.93 3.11
N ILE A 97 -59.74 -29.13 2.87
CA ILE A 97 -58.34 -29.46 3.19
C ILE A 97 -57.38 -28.66 2.30
N ARG A 98 -57.68 -28.49 1.01
CA ARG A 98 -56.88 -27.65 0.08
C ARG A 98 -56.85 -26.17 0.52
N LEU A 99 -58.02 -25.59 0.81
CA LEU A 99 -58.14 -24.23 1.35
C LEU A 99 -57.49 -24.06 2.72
N ALA A 100 -57.57 -25.08 3.59
CA ALA A 100 -56.89 -25.09 4.88
C ALA A 100 -55.37 -25.18 4.72
N MET A 101 -54.86 -25.99 3.79
CA MET A 101 -53.42 -26.11 3.52
C MET A 101 -52.86 -24.85 2.81
N GLU A 102 -53.60 -24.21 1.90
CA GLU A 102 -53.22 -22.92 1.29
C GLU A 102 -53.18 -21.78 2.32
N THR A 103 -54.14 -21.73 3.25
CA THR A 103 -54.17 -20.71 4.31
C THR A 103 -53.10 -20.93 5.39
N VAL A 104 -52.71 -22.17 5.67
CA VAL A 104 -51.69 -22.50 6.69
C VAL A 104 -50.25 -22.37 6.13
N SER A 105 -50.01 -22.77 4.87
CA SER A 105 -48.69 -22.69 4.23
C SER A 105 -48.23 -21.25 3.97
N GLY A 106 -49.16 -20.33 3.62
CA GLY A 106 -48.84 -18.91 3.44
C GLY A 106 -48.43 -18.19 4.73
N ARG A 107 -49.02 -18.56 5.89
CA ARG A 107 -48.66 -18.00 7.20
C ARG A 107 -47.33 -18.54 7.73
N GLN A 108 -47.06 -19.84 7.61
CA GLN A 108 -45.77 -20.41 7.98
C GLN A 108 -44.65 -19.84 7.10
N ARG A 109 -44.85 -19.74 5.78
CA ARG A 109 -43.86 -19.15 4.86
C ARG A 109 -43.53 -17.70 5.23
N ARG A 110 -44.51 -16.85 5.55
CA ARG A 110 -44.26 -15.46 6.00
C ARG A 110 -43.53 -15.39 7.34
N ARG A 111 -43.81 -16.31 8.27
CA ARG A 111 -43.08 -16.40 9.56
C ARG A 111 -41.64 -16.83 9.35
N HIS A 112 -41.39 -17.87 8.54
CA HIS A 112 -40.04 -18.30 8.20
C HIS A 112 -39.28 -17.24 7.39
N LEU A 113 -39.94 -16.54 6.48
CA LEU A 113 -39.34 -15.42 5.74
C LEU A 113 -39.02 -14.24 6.67
N GLY A 114 -39.89 -13.92 7.62
CA GLY A 114 -39.65 -12.89 8.63
C GLY A 114 -38.51 -13.26 9.59
N LEU A 115 -38.39 -14.54 9.95
CA LEU A 115 -37.31 -15.06 10.79
C LEU A 115 -35.97 -15.07 10.03
N LEU A 116 -35.97 -15.49 8.76
CA LEU A 116 -34.82 -15.35 7.86
C LEU A 116 -34.40 -13.89 7.70
N ALA A 117 -35.36 -12.98 7.47
CA ALA A 117 -35.10 -11.55 7.39
C ALA A 117 -34.51 -11.01 8.70
N ALA A 118 -35.02 -11.43 9.86
CA ALA A 118 -34.47 -11.06 11.16
C ALA A 118 -33.03 -11.57 11.36
N VAL A 119 -32.74 -12.82 10.97
CA VAL A 119 -31.39 -13.39 11.01
C VAL A 119 -30.46 -12.65 10.05
N CYS A 120 -30.90 -12.34 8.83
CA CYS A 120 -30.15 -11.52 7.88
C CYS A 120 -29.85 -10.13 8.44
N VAL A 121 -30.82 -9.48 9.10
CA VAL A 121 -30.62 -8.17 9.76
C VAL A 121 -29.59 -8.28 10.87
N VAL A 122 -29.67 -9.29 11.74
CA VAL A 122 -28.67 -9.50 12.80
C VAL A 122 -27.29 -9.77 12.21
N PHE A 123 -27.19 -10.55 11.14
CA PHE A 123 -25.93 -10.81 10.43
C PHE A 123 -25.35 -9.54 9.80
N ILE A 124 -26.18 -8.71 9.14
CA ILE A 124 -25.76 -7.42 8.59
C ILE A 124 -25.29 -6.49 9.71
N LEU A 125 -26.01 -6.41 10.83
CA LEU A 125 -25.60 -5.61 11.99
C LEU A 125 -24.27 -6.09 12.58
N ALA A 126 -24.05 -7.41 12.64
CA ALA A 126 -22.77 -7.98 13.08
C ALA A 126 -21.63 -7.64 12.11
N LEU A 127 -21.86 -7.73 10.79
CA LEU A 127 -20.87 -7.32 9.78
C LEU A 127 -20.55 -5.84 9.87
N VAL A 128 -21.55 -4.97 10.04
CA VAL A 128 -21.37 -3.53 10.23
C VAL A 128 -20.59 -3.25 11.51
N ALA A 129 -20.89 -3.94 12.62
CA ALA A 129 -20.15 -3.80 13.87
C ALA A 129 -18.68 -4.23 13.73
N VAL A 130 -18.40 -5.35 13.05
CA VAL A 130 -17.04 -5.80 12.76
C VAL A 130 -16.31 -4.81 11.85
N TRP A 131 -16.98 -4.30 10.82
CA TRP A 131 -16.42 -3.27 9.93
C TRP A 131 -16.10 -1.98 10.69
N GLN A 132 -17.02 -1.48 11.54
CA GLN A 132 -16.80 -0.31 12.39
C GLN A 132 -15.64 -0.52 13.37
N TYR A 133 -15.56 -1.70 14.00
CA TYR A 133 -14.45 -2.04 14.90
C TYR A 133 -13.11 -2.05 14.16
N ARG A 134 -13.04 -2.69 12.98
CA ARG A 134 -11.82 -2.69 12.15
C ARG A 134 -11.44 -1.30 11.66
N ALA A 135 -12.41 -0.49 11.23
CA ALA A 135 -12.16 0.89 10.82
C ALA A 135 -11.62 1.74 11.99
N ALA A 136 -12.21 1.61 13.18
CA ALA A 136 -11.73 2.29 14.38
C ALA A 136 -10.35 1.80 14.82
N GLN A 137 -10.05 0.52 14.67
CA GLN A 137 -8.74 -0.06 14.97
C GLN A 137 -7.67 0.49 14.01
N LEU A 138 -7.99 0.56 12.71
CA LEU A 138 -7.10 1.14 11.70
C LEU A 138 -6.84 2.63 11.96
N GLN A 139 -7.87 3.40 12.33
CA GLN A 139 -7.68 4.81 12.69
C GLN A 139 -6.73 4.98 13.86
N ARG A 140 -6.89 4.18 14.93
CA ARG A 140 -5.98 4.21 16.08
C ARG A 140 -4.56 3.80 15.70
N SER A 141 -4.40 2.84 14.79
CA SER A 141 -3.06 2.44 14.35
C SER A 141 -2.40 3.55 13.52
N LEU A 142 -3.14 4.17 12.60
CA LEU A 142 -2.65 5.33 11.84
C LEU A 142 -2.27 6.50 12.74
N GLU A 143 -3.08 6.81 13.76
CA GLU A 143 -2.75 7.84 14.76
C GLU A 143 -1.45 7.49 15.51
N ALA A 144 -1.28 6.24 15.94
CA ALA A 144 -0.06 5.80 16.61
C ALA A 144 1.19 5.89 15.70
N ALA A 145 1.09 5.47 14.44
CA ALA A 145 2.16 5.66 13.45
C ALA A 145 2.54 7.15 13.33
N ASN A 146 1.53 8.00 13.21
CA ASN A 146 1.70 9.43 13.07
C ASN A 146 2.40 10.05 14.29
N GLU A 147 2.04 9.62 15.51
CA GLU A 147 2.71 10.04 16.74
C GLU A 147 4.18 9.62 16.80
N ILE A 148 4.48 8.37 16.45
CA ILE A 148 5.87 7.88 16.44
C ILE A 148 6.69 8.66 15.42
N PHE A 149 6.17 8.82 14.19
CA PHE A 149 6.84 9.53 13.11
C PHE A 149 7.18 10.97 13.49
N TYR A 150 6.21 11.74 14.01
CA TYR A 150 6.49 13.13 14.37
C TYR A 150 7.35 13.26 15.63
N SER A 151 7.27 12.31 16.57
CA SER A 151 8.21 12.25 17.70
C SER A 151 9.65 12.05 17.23
N MET A 152 9.87 11.18 16.23
CA MET A 152 11.17 11.02 15.58
C MET A 152 11.64 12.32 14.94
N LYS A 153 10.77 13.02 14.20
CA LYS A 153 11.11 14.28 13.53
C LYS A 153 11.44 15.40 14.51
N GLU A 154 10.69 15.51 15.60
CA GLU A 154 10.99 16.49 16.65
C GLU A 154 12.35 16.22 17.30
N LEU A 155 12.67 14.94 17.56
CA LEU A 155 13.97 14.55 18.08
C LEU A 155 15.10 14.82 17.07
N GLU A 156 14.91 14.48 15.79
CA GLU A 156 15.86 14.76 14.70
C GLU A 156 16.21 16.26 14.64
N LEU A 157 15.20 17.14 14.70
CA LEU A 157 15.40 18.59 14.71
C LEU A 157 16.09 19.08 15.98
N ARG A 158 15.73 18.52 17.15
CA ARG A 158 16.41 18.86 18.41
C ARG A 158 17.89 18.52 18.33
N LEU A 159 18.24 17.32 17.87
CA LEU A 159 19.62 16.89 17.73
C LEU A 159 20.38 17.78 16.75
N ALA A 160 19.78 18.12 15.61
CA ALA A 160 20.39 19.03 14.65
C ALA A 160 20.64 20.44 15.23
N ARG A 161 19.73 20.95 16.08
CA ARG A 161 19.94 22.23 16.79
C ARG A 161 21.06 22.14 17.81
N LEU A 162 21.20 21.01 18.51
CA LEU A 162 22.31 20.77 19.43
C LEU A 162 23.64 20.69 18.69
N GLU A 163 23.71 19.97 17.57
CA GLU A 163 24.92 19.87 16.75
C GLU A 163 25.39 21.23 16.20
N ALA A 164 24.45 22.14 15.95
CA ALA A 164 24.75 23.49 15.46
C ALA A 164 25.19 24.46 16.57
N ARG A 165 25.09 24.09 17.86
CA ARG A 165 25.55 24.93 18.97
C ARG A 165 27.05 24.74 19.20
N ASP A 166 27.76 25.85 19.38
CA ASP A 166 29.22 25.84 19.62
C ASP A 166 29.56 26.09 21.12
N ASP A 167 28.55 26.38 21.95
CA ASP A 167 28.76 26.90 23.31
C ASP A 167 29.17 25.82 24.34
N ASN A 168 28.76 24.56 24.17
CA ASN A 168 29.00 23.48 25.15
C ASN A 168 29.20 22.08 24.52
N PRO A 169 30.27 21.86 23.74
CA PRO A 169 30.46 20.63 22.98
C PRO A 169 30.54 19.36 23.85
N ALA A 170 31.09 19.46 25.07
CA ALA A 170 31.22 18.30 25.96
C ALA A 170 29.89 17.86 26.59
N GLY A 171 29.03 18.82 26.97
CA GLY A 171 27.70 18.51 27.47
C GLY A 171 26.76 18.03 26.37
N ASP A 172 26.83 18.66 25.21
CA ASP A 172 25.98 18.32 24.07
C ASP A 172 26.36 16.92 23.50
N ALA A 173 27.62 16.50 23.58
CA ALA A 173 28.04 15.16 23.10
C ALA A 173 27.29 14.00 23.77
N ALA A 174 27.06 14.05 25.09
CA ALA A 174 26.33 12.99 25.80
C ALA A 174 24.85 12.97 25.39
N GLU A 175 24.22 14.15 25.30
CA GLU A 175 22.82 14.29 24.85
C GLU A 175 22.65 13.83 23.40
N LEU A 176 23.62 14.10 22.52
CA LEU A 176 23.62 13.64 21.15
C LEU A 176 23.73 12.12 21.04
N ILE A 177 24.59 11.48 21.83
CA ILE A 177 24.71 10.01 21.85
C ILE A 177 23.39 9.37 22.31
N GLU A 178 22.82 9.86 23.40
CA GLU A 178 21.56 9.33 23.94
C GLU A 178 20.42 9.55 22.94
N GLY A 179 20.28 10.78 22.42
CA GLY A 179 19.21 11.11 21.48
C GLY A 179 19.31 10.35 20.16
N ARG A 180 20.52 10.08 19.65
CA ARG A 180 20.71 9.23 18.46
C ARG A 180 20.27 7.80 18.71
N SER A 181 20.56 7.25 19.89
CA SER A 181 20.08 5.91 20.30
C SER A 181 18.55 5.88 20.40
N GLN A 182 17.94 6.90 21.00
CA GLN A 182 16.49 7.05 21.06
C GLN A 182 15.86 7.15 19.66
N LEU A 183 16.46 7.95 18.76
CA LEU A 183 16.01 8.08 17.38
C LEU A 183 16.05 6.74 16.63
N GLN A 184 17.12 5.96 16.81
CA GLN A 184 17.25 4.63 16.22
C GLN A 184 16.19 3.65 16.75
N ASN A 185 15.90 3.69 18.06
CA ASN A 185 14.85 2.87 18.67
C ASN A 185 13.46 3.24 18.17
N LEU A 186 13.16 4.54 18.04
CA LEU A 186 11.89 5.03 17.50
C LEU A 186 11.73 4.62 16.03
N SER A 187 12.77 4.80 15.21
CA SER A 187 12.77 4.38 13.80
C SER A 187 12.50 2.88 13.66
N SER A 188 13.21 2.06 14.44
CA SER A 188 13.02 0.59 14.41
C SER A 188 11.63 0.19 14.89
N SER A 189 11.05 0.92 15.84
CA SER A 189 9.69 0.70 16.33
C SER A 189 8.65 1.11 15.28
N TYR A 190 8.90 2.20 14.57
CA TYR A 190 8.08 2.66 13.45
C TYR A 190 8.09 1.63 12.32
N ASP A 191 9.27 1.13 11.92
CA ASP A 191 9.39 0.11 10.86
C ASP A 191 8.57 -1.15 11.19
N ARG A 192 8.75 -1.69 12.40
CA ARG A 192 7.96 -2.84 12.87
C ARG A 192 6.46 -2.55 12.84
N PHE A 193 6.07 -1.33 13.20
CA PHE A 193 4.68 -0.92 13.21
C PHE A 193 4.09 -0.84 11.79
N LEU A 194 4.84 -0.33 10.81
CA LEU A 194 4.43 -0.32 9.41
C LEU A 194 4.23 -1.74 8.86
N ASP A 195 5.12 -2.66 9.23
CA ASP A 195 5.01 -4.08 8.87
C ASP A 195 3.77 -4.72 9.49
N GLU A 196 3.49 -4.47 10.77
CA GLU A 196 2.29 -4.96 11.47
C GLU A 196 0.99 -4.41 10.87
N MET A 197 1.00 -3.17 10.40
CA MET A 197 -0.15 -2.58 9.68
C MET A 197 -0.31 -3.13 8.26
N GLY A 198 0.68 -3.87 7.74
CA GLY A 198 0.67 -4.37 6.36
C GLY A 198 0.76 -3.25 5.33
N LEU A 199 1.34 -2.09 5.66
CA LEU A 199 1.41 -0.94 4.74
C LEU A 199 2.15 -1.28 3.43
N TYR A 200 3.05 -2.26 3.49
CA TYR A 200 3.84 -2.73 2.35
C TYR A 200 3.50 -4.15 1.90
N ASP A 201 2.32 -4.67 2.27
CA ASP A 201 1.91 -6.04 1.97
C ASP A 201 1.88 -6.39 0.47
N GLU A 202 1.66 -7.67 0.16
CA GLU A 202 1.57 -8.17 -1.22
C GLU A 202 0.40 -7.56 -2.01
N THR A 203 -0.59 -6.99 -1.32
CA THR A 203 -1.76 -6.34 -1.96
C THR A 203 -1.44 -4.93 -2.44
N THR A 204 -0.43 -4.30 -1.83
CA THR A 204 0.08 -2.99 -2.21
C THR A 204 0.92 -3.11 -3.48
N SER A 205 0.47 -2.45 -4.55
CA SER A 205 1.21 -2.43 -5.81
C SER A 205 2.62 -1.88 -5.60
N GLU A 206 3.61 -2.42 -6.31
CA GLU A 206 5.01 -2.00 -6.21
C GLU A 206 5.18 -0.48 -6.45
N LYS A 207 4.39 0.08 -7.37
CA LYS A 207 4.37 1.53 -7.65
C LYS A 207 3.93 2.34 -6.43
N HIS A 208 2.87 1.90 -5.77
CA HIS A 208 2.36 2.54 -4.57
C HIS A 208 3.40 2.47 -3.44
N ARG A 209 4.03 1.30 -3.24
CA ARG A 209 5.12 1.12 -2.27
C ARG A 209 6.25 2.14 -2.47
N LEU A 210 6.71 2.33 -3.70
CA LEU A 210 7.76 3.31 -4.01
C LEU A 210 7.34 4.76 -3.70
N VAL A 211 6.07 5.12 -3.96
CA VAL A 211 5.56 6.45 -3.61
C VAL A 211 5.61 6.69 -2.10
N LEU A 212 5.18 5.71 -1.30
CA LEU A 212 5.21 5.79 0.17
C LEU A 212 6.63 5.86 0.72
N GLN A 213 7.53 5.01 0.22
CA GLN A 213 8.94 5.03 0.61
C GLN A 213 9.61 6.36 0.25
N MET A 214 9.31 6.91 -0.92
CA MET A 214 9.81 8.21 -1.33
C MET A 214 9.25 9.34 -0.44
N ALA A 215 7.98 9.27 -0.03
CA ALA A 215 7.39 10.23 0.90
C ALA A 215 8.17 10.24 2.24
N ARG A 216 8.42 9.05 2.81
CA ARG A 216 9.23 8.89 4.03
C ARG A 216 10.63 9.49 3.86
N LEU A 217 11.27 9.21 2.74
CA LEU A 217 12.62 9.69 2.43
C LEU A 217 12.69 11.23 2.37
N PHE A 218 11.66 11.87 1.84
CA PHE A 218 11.50 13.33 1.89
C PHE A 218 10.96 13.84 3.23
N GLY A 219 10.91 13.03 4.28
CA GLY A 219 10.51 13.46 5.62
C GLY A 219 9.01 13.69 5.78
N GLU A 220 8.18 13.07 4.95
CA GLU A 220 6.73 13.06 5.09
C GLU A 220 6.23 11.74 5.68
N CYS A 221 5.17 11.78 6.48
CA CYS A 221 4.59 10.58 7.08
C CYS A 221 3.85 9.75 6.02
N GLU A 222 4.40 8.59 5.69
CA GLU A 222 3.84 7.69 4.68
C GLU A 222 2.56 7.00 5.14
N ALA A 223 2.45 6.68 6.44
CA ALA A 223 1.27 6.03 6.99
C ALA A 223 0.02 6.91 6.87
N THR A 224 0.18 8.23 6.94
CA THR A 224 -0.94 9.18 6.85
C THR A 224 -1.06 9.86 5.49
N MET A 225 -0.36 9.37 4.47
CA MET A 225 -0.43 9.96 3.14
C MET A 225 -1.85 9.76 2.56
N PRO A 226 -2.59 10.84 2.22
CA PRO A 226 -3.91 10.73 1.62
C PRO A 226 -3.89 10.09 0.23
N GLU A 227 -4.87 9.24 -0.06
CA GLU A 227 -5.08 8.62 -1.39
C GLU A 227 -5.21 9.65 -2.53
N SER A 228 -5.76 10.83 -2.24
CA SER A 228 -5.84 11.92 -3.21
C SER A 228 -4.45 12.45 -3.62
N LEU A 229 -3.45 12.39 -2.73
CA LEU A 229 -2.08 12.75 -3.04
C LEU A 229 -1.40 11.70 -3.91
N ILE A 230 -1.64 10.42 -3.63
CA ILE A 230 -1.11 9.32 -4.45
C ILE A 230 -1.65 9.42 -5.87
N THR A 231 -2.96 9.64 -6.01
CA THR A 231 -3.62 9.87 -7.31
C THR A 231 -2.99 11.06 -8.06
N GLU A 232 -2.61 12.11 -7.33
CA GLU A 232 -1.96 13.25 -7.93
C GLU A 232 -0.53 12.93 -8.38
N VAL A 233 0.24 12.18 -7.59
CA VAL A 233 1.58 11.72 -7.98
C VAL A 233 1.51 10.90 -9.27
N ASP A 234 0.53 10.00 -9.38
CA ASP A 234 0.27 9.24 -10.61
C ASP A 234 0.00 10.14 -11.83
N ARG A 235 -0.72 11.26 -11.62
CA ARG A 235 -0.95 12.25 -12.68
C ARG A 235 0.36 12.87 -13.17
N TYR A 236 1.31 13.16 -12.29
CA TYR A 236 2.62 13.68 -12.69
C TYR A 236 3.52 12.62 -13.31
N ILE A 237 3.46 11.37 -12.83
CA ILE A 237 4.13 10.24 -13.46
C ILE A 237 3.63 10.08 -14.90
N ALA A 238 2.32 10.11 -15.12
CA ALA A 238 1.73 10.07 -16.46
C ALA A 238 2.16 11.26 -17.33
N ALA A 239 2.26 12.46 -16.74
CA ALA A 239 2.75 13.64 -17.45
C ALA A 239 4.21 13.48 -17.90
N TRP A 240 5.08 12.86 -17.09
CA TRP A 240 6.45 12.54 -17.48
C TRP A 240 6.51 11.53 -18.62
N LYS A 241 5.63 10.52 -18.64
CA LYS A 241 5.58 9.56 -19.76
C LYS A 241 5.17 10.19 -21.09
N GLY A 242 4.44 11.30 -21.05
CA GLY A 242 4.04 12.05 -22.23
C GLY A 242 5.12 12.97 -22.81
N ASP A 243 6.26 13.13 -22.14
CA ASP A 243 7.33 14.07 -22.51
C ASP A 243 8.72 13.44 -22.39
N THR A 244 9.52 13.56 -23.44
CA THR A 244 10.93 13.09 -23.46
C THR A 244 11.88 13.92 -22.60
N ARG A 245 11.41 15.00 -21.95
CA ARG A 245 12.22 15.89 -21.12
C ARG A 245 12.97 15.13 -20.02
N LEU A 246 12.31 14.23 -19.29
CA LEU A 246 12.93 13.48 -18.18
C LEU A 246 14.12 12.66 -18.68
N GLU A 247 13.91 11.82 -19.69
CA GLU A 247 14.95 10.97 -20.27
C GLU A 247 16.11 11.78 -20.83
N ARG A 248 15.82 12.87 -21.58
CA ARG A 248 16.87 13.74 -22.14
C ARG A 248 17.70 14.42 -21.06
N ALA A 249 17.07 14.82 -19.96
CA ALA A 249 17.76 15.46 -18.85
C ALA A 249 18.61 14.43 -18.07
N LEU A 250 18.10 13.22 -17.83
CA LEU A 250 18.86 12.17 -17.15
C LEU A 250 20.04 11.65 -17.98
N LYS A 251 19.87 11.47 -19.29
CA LYS A 251 20.99 11.17 -20.20
C LYS A 251 22.08 12.24 -20.15
N ARG A 252 21.70 13.51 -19.98
CA ARG A 252 22.66 14.61 -19.78
C ARG A 252 23.38 14.49 -18.44
N ALA A 253 22.64 14.23 -17.36
CA ALA A 253 23.21 14.07 -16.03
C ALA A 253 24.19 12.89 -15.96
N GLU A 254 23.88 11.78 -16.62
CA GLU A 254 24.77 10.63 -16.77
C GLU A 254 26.04 11.02 -17.54
N ALA A 255 25.89 11.63 -18.73
CA ALA A 255 27.02 12.01 -19.59
C ALA A 255 28.00 13.01 -18.93
N THR A 256 27.53 13.83 -17.98
CA THR A 256 28.37 14.79 -17.25
C THR A 256 28.84 14.27 -15.88
N GLY A 257 28.43 13.06 -15.48
CA GLY A 257 28.68 12.55 -14.14
C GLY A 257 28.08 13.42 -13.04
N PHE A 258 26.96 14.10 -13.33
CA PHE A 258 26.30 15.05 -12.41
C PHE A 258 25.91 14.36 -11.11
N ALA A 259 25.27 13.19 -11.18
CA ALA A 259 24.80 12.46 -10.01
C ALA A 259 25.93 12.18 -9.02
N ALA A 260 27.04 11.59 -9.49
CA ALA A 260 28.19 11.25 -8.64
C ALA A 260 28.80 12.47 -7.91
N GLN A 261 28.83 13.63 -8.56
CA GLN A 261 29.37 14.86 -7.98
C GLN A 261 28.44 15.48 -6.92
N VAL A 262 27.14 15.20 -7.01
CA VAL A 262 26.11 15.85 -6.22
C VAL A 262 25.68 15.01 -5.02
N THR A 263 25.50 13.70 -5.18
CA THR A 263 24.99 12.82 -4.11
C THR A 263 25.85 12.84 -2.86
N THR A 264 27.18 12.78 -2.99
CA THR A 264 28.12 12.84 -1.86
C THR A 264 27.98 14.15 -1.07
N THR A 265 27.65 15.24 -1.76
CA THR A 265 27.43 16.54 -1.14
C THR A 265 26.13 16.55 -0.34
N PHE A 266 25.02 16.07 -0.92
CA PHE A 266 23.75 15.98 -0.20
C PHE A 266 23.82 15.05 1.02
N ASP A 267 24.51 13.91 0.90
CA ASP A 267 24.75 12.99 2.01
C ASP A 267 25.52 13.66 3.17
N ARG A 268 26.57 14.44 2.87
CA ARG A 268 27.32 15.22 3.88
C ARG A 268 26.43 16.20 4.66
N TYR A 269 25.43 16.76 4.01
CA TYR A 269 24.44 17.65 4.63
C TYR A 269 23.26 16.92 5.25
N ASN A 270 23.27 15.59 5.27
CA ASN A 270 22.21 14.75 5.79
C ASN A 270 20.87 14.97 5.08
N LEU A 271 20.94 15.12 3.77
CA LEU A 271 19.79 15.27 2.90
C LEU A 271 19.71 14.07 1.96
N PRO A 272 18.51 13.58 1.65
CA PRO A 272 18.34 12.49 0.69
C PRO A 272 18.95 12.86 -0.68
N PRO A 273 19.74 11.97 -1.30
CA PRO A 273 20.32 12.18 -2.62
C PRO A 273 19.30 12.54 -3.71
N GLN A 274 18.02 12.21 -3.51
CA GLN A 274 16.89 12.50 -4.39
C GLN A 274 16.61 14.01 -4.56
N TYR A 275 17.18 14.90 -3.73
CA TYR A 275 17.26 16.33 -4.05
C TYR A 275 18.02 16.62 -5.35
N PHE A 276 18.78 15.66 -5.89
CA PHE A 276 19.29 15.65 -7.25
C PHE A 276 18.22 16.08 -8.28
N TYR A 277 16.98 15.61 -8.14
CA TYR A 277 15.88 15.95 -9.06
C TYR A 277 15.43 17.41 -8.97
N LEU A 278 15.91 18.20 -8.00
CA LEU A 278 15.72 19.64 -8.02
C LEU A 278 16.48 20.28 -9.20
N ALA A 279 17.69 19.84 -9.51
CA ALA A 279 18.45 20.35 -10.65
C ALA A 279 17.79 20.02 -12.01
N LEU A 280 17.03 18.93 -12.09
CA LEU A 280 16.15 18.66 -13.24
C LEU A 280 15.17 19.81 -13.44
N GLN A 281 14.49 20.22 -12.39
CA GLN A 281 13.45 21.24 -12.50
C GLN A 281 14.02 22.66 -12.68
N GLU A 282 15.20 22.95 -12.14
CA GLU A 282 15.86 24.25 -12.26
C GLU A 282 16.57 24.46 -13.60
N SER A 283 17.25 23.45 -14.14
CA SER A 283 18.15 23.62 -15.28
C SER A 283 18.17 22.46 -16.28
N ASP A 284 17.39 21.42 -16.05
CA ASP A 284 17.57 20.11 -16.69
C ASP A 284 19.03 19.62 -16.56
N PHE A 285 19.70 19.85 -15.42
CA PHE A 285 21.12 19.51 -15.19
C PHE A 285 22.13 20.24 -16.10
N ARG A 286 21.77 21.42 -16.62
CA ARG A 286 22.70 22.24 -17.41
C ARG A 286 23.43 23.25 -16.53
N LEU A 287 24.74 23.30 -16.68
CA LEU A 287 25.60 24.21 -15.90
C LEU A 287 25.52 25.66 -16.38
N ASP A 288 25.20 25.90 -17.65
CA ASP A 288 25.31 27.21 -18.31
C ASP A 288 24.01 28.03 -18.32
N VAL A 289 22.98 27.59 -17.61
CA VAL A 289 21.65 28.23 -17.65
C VAL A 289 21.67 29.60 -16.99
N CYS A 290 21.08 30.59 -17.65
CA CYS A 290 20.79 31.90 -17.10
C CYS A 290 19.28 32.20 -17.24
N GLY A 291 18.62 32.31 -16.10
CA GLY A 291 17.20 32.64 -15.99
C GLY A 291 16.86 34.04 -16.52
N PRO A 292 15.57 34.39 -16.56
CA PRO A 292 15.15 35.75 -16.90
C PRO A 292 15.62 36.76 -15.83
N GLU A 293 15.72 38.02 -16.21
CA GLU A 293 15.95 39.11 -15.27
C GLU A 293 14.70 39.33 -14.41
N THR A 294 14.89 39.41 -13.09
CA THR A 294 13.84 39.66 -12.12
C THR A 294 14.27 40.77 -11.16
N ARG A 295 13.34 41.26 -10.34
CA ARG A 295 13.66 42.18 -9.22
C ARG A 295 14.67 41.62 -8.20
N TYR A 296 14.92 40.32 -8.21
CA TYR A 296 15.88 39.64 -7.33
C TYR A 296 17.22 39.36 -8.02
N GLY A 297 17.38 39.78 -9.28
CA GLY A 297 18.53 39.50 -10.13
C GLY A 297 18.27 38.34 -11.10
N ILE A 298 19.37 37.82 -11.67
CA ILE A 298 19.36 36.73 -12.64
C ILE A 298 19.82 35.45 -11.94
N ALA A 299 18.95 34.45 -11.93
CA ALA A 299 19.28 33.09 -11.51
C ALA A 299 20.28 32.45 -12.49
N LYS A 300 21.31 31.78 -11.98
CA LYS A 300 22.32 31.12 -12.82
C LYS A 300 22.69 29.73 -12.31
N GLY A 301 23.20 28.91 -13.24
CA GLY A 301 23.78 27.62 -12.91
C GLY A 301 22.76 26.48 -12.81
N PRO A 302 23.21 25.28 -12.41
CA PRO A 302 22.35 24.11 -12.35
C PRO A 302 21.25 24.22 -11.28
N TRP A 303 21.50 25.01 -10.23
CA TRP A 303 20.62 25.22 -9.07
C TRP A 303 19.85 26.54 -9.12
N GLN A 304 20.05 27.35 -10.18
CA GLN A 304 19.37 28.63 -10.41
C GLN A 304 19.43 29.61 -9.22
N PHE A 305 20.59 29.72 -8.57
CA PHE A 305 20.76 30.69 -7.49
C PHE A 305 20.67 32.14 -7.99
N ILE A 306 19.81 32.93 -7.34
CA ILE A 306 19.86 34.39 -7.45
C ILE A 306 21.12 34.94 -6.73
N PRO A 307 21.64 36.12 -7.13
CA PRO A 307 22.93 36.61 -6.63
C PRO A 307 22.99 36.74 -5.10
N SER A 308 21.94 37.27 -4.47
CA SER A 308 21.92 37.46 -3.01
C SER A 308 22.01 36.14 -2.24
N THR A 309 21.31 35.11 -2.71
CA THR A 309 21.32 33.80 -2.08
C THR A 309 22.65 33.09 -2.33
N ALA A 310 23.20 33.21 -3.55
CA ALA A 310 24.51 32.66 -3.88
C ALA A 310 25.59 33.19 -2.92
N ILE A 311 25.66 34.51 -2.75
CA ILE A 311 26.62 35.17 -1.85
C ILE A 311 26.37 34.74 -0.39
N ALA A 312 25.11 34.67 0.04
CA ALA A 312 24.76 34.26 1.40
C ALA A 312 25.22 32.83 1.73
N TYR A 313 25.30 31.95 0.72
CA TYR A 313 25.78 30.58 0.85
C TYR A 313 27.21 30.37 0.31
N GLY A 314 28.00 31.45 0.23
CA GLY A 314 29.44 31.38 0.04
C GLY A 314 29.93 31.29 -1.41
N LEU A 315 29.07 31.50 -2.40
CA LEU A 315 29.48 31.55 -3.81
C LEU A 315 29.97 32.94 -4.21
N GLU A 316 31.10 32.99 -4.91
CA GLU A 316 31.59 34.18 -5.58
C GLU A 316 30.85 34.40 -6.91
N VAL A 317 30.24 35.57 -7.06
CA VAL A 317 29.57 35.96 -8.31
C VAL A 317 30.54 36.71 -9.23
N GLY A 318 30.53 36.37 -10.51
CA GLY A 318 31.42 36.95 -11.51
C GLY A 318 30.99 38.36 -11.97
N PRO A 319 31.82 39.07 -12.76
CA PRO A 319 31.53 40.45 -13.18
C PRO A 319 30.30 40.59 -14.08
N LEU A 320 29.84 39.50 -14.69
CA LEU A 320 28.66 39.46 -15.56
C LEU A 320 27.44 38.87 -14.83
N TYR A 321 27.44 38.81 -13.49
CA TYR A 321 26.38 38.18 -12.70
C TYR A 321 24.98 38.78 -12.92
N LEU A 322 24.91 40.06 -13.33
CA LEU A 322 23.69 40.79 -13.70
C LEU A 322 23.34 40.71 -15.20
N GLN A 323 24.16 40.04 -16.01
CA GLN A 323 23.88 39.85 -17.44
C GLN A 323 23.33 38.45 -17.67
N ARG A 324 22.34 38.32 -18.56
CA ARG A 324 21.72 37.06 -18.94
C ARG A 324 22.60 36.26 -19.92
N ARG A 325 23.81 35.93 -19.46
CA ARG A 325 24.77 35.12 -20.20
C ARG A 325 25.69 34.38 -19.24
N HIS A 326 26.25 33.28 -19.74
CA HIS A 326 27.25 32.50 -19.02
C HIS A 326 28.44 33.38 -18.62
N ASP A 327 28.87 33.22 -17.38
CA ASP A 327 30.01 33.91 -16.80
C ASP A 327 31.02 32.89 -16.25
N PRO A 328 32.17 32.68 -16.92
CA PRO A 328 33.16 31.70 -16.46
C PRO A 328 33.75 31.97 -15.08
N GLN A 329 33.61 33.19 -14.54
CA GLN A 329 34.09 33.57 -13.21
C GLN A 329 32.99 33.53 -12.15
N ASP A 330 31.77 33.11 -12.51
CA ASP A 330 30.64 33.04 -11.60
C ASP A 330 30.47 31.60 -11.10
N GLU A 331 30.78 31.38 -9.82
CA GLU A 331 30.80 30.06 -9.18
C GLU A 331 29.41 29.39 -9.14
N ARG A 332 28.34 30.13 -9.44
CA ARG A 332 27.02 29.51 -9.65
C ARG A 332 27.02 28.52 -10.80
N HIS A 333 27.91 28.67 -11.79
CA HIS A 333 28.06 27.71 -12.89
C HIS A 333 28.95 26.51 -12.55
N ASP A 334 29.72 26.57 -11.45
CA ASP A 334 30.57 25.47 -10.99
C ASP A 334 29.73 24.44 -10.24
N ILE A 335 29.66 23.20 -10.73
CA ILE A 335 28.81 22.16 -10.15
C ILE A 335 29.21 21.80 -8.73
N VAL A 336 30.50 21.76 -8.38
CA VAL A 336 30.93 21.32 -7.04
C VAL A 336 30.58 22.40 -6.02
N ARG A 337 30.96 23.65 -6.29
CA ARG A 337 30.71 24.79 -5.41
C ARG A 337 29.21 25.08 -5.29
N SER A 338 28.51 25.13 -6.41
CA SER A 338 27.07 25.43 -6.40
C SER A 338 26.24 24.32 -5.77
N SER A 339 26.67 23.05 -5.84
CA SER A 339 25.97 21.95 -5.14
C SER A 339 26.20 21.96 -3.64
N ASP A 340 27.40 22.34 -3.18
CA ASP A 340 27.68 22.53 -1.75
C ASP A 340 26.80 23.65 -1.17
N ALA A 341 26.72 24.80 -1.88
CA ALA A 341 25.82 25.88 -1.53
C ALA A 341 24.34 25.48 -1.56
N ALA A 342 23.91 24.69 -2.56
CA ALA A 342 22.53 24.21 -2.69
C ALA A 342 22.14 23.26 -1.54
N ALA A 343 23.00 22.30 -1.21
CA ALA A 343 22.78 21.38 -0.11
C ALA A 343 22.75 22.11 1.24
N HIS A 344 23.65 23.07 1.46
CA HIS A 344 23.63 23.92 2.65
C HIS A 344 22.33 24.75 2.75
N TYR A 345 21.91 25.38 1.66
CA TYR A 345 20.66 26.17 1.65
C TYR A 345 19.42 25.31 1.91
N LEU A 346 19.33 24.13 1.28
CA LEU A 346 18.23 23.20 1.50
C LEU A 346 18.23 22.67 2.94
N ARG A 347 19.40 22.37 3.51
CA ARG A 347 19.54 21.92 4.91
C ARG A 347 19.03 22.98 5.89
N ASP A 348 19.38 24.23 5.64
CA ASP A 348 18.90 25.38 6.43
C ASP A 348 17.38 25.51 6.38
N ILE A 349 16.80 25.42 5.18
CA ILE A 349 15.35 25.47 5.01
C ILE A 349 14.70 24.29 5.74
N TYR A 350 15.20 23.07 5.52
CA TYR A 350 14.70 21.83 6.10
C TYR A 350 14.64 21.91 7.63
N LEU A 351 15.72 22.36 8.27
CA LEU A 351 15.82 22.43 9.72
C LEU A 351 15.00 23.57 10.35
N ARG A 352 14.92 24.72 9.68
CA ARG A 352 14.37 25.96 10.26
C ARG A 352 12.93 26.22 9.84
N GLU A 353 12.68 26.34 8.55
CA GLU A 353 11.35 26.77 8.10
C GLU A 353 10.42 25.59 7.85
N ALA A 354 10.94 24.53 7.24
CA ALA A 354 10.17 23.35 6.88
C ALA A 354 10.06 22.31 8.00
N GLN A 355 10.74 22.52 9.14
CA GLN A 355 10.65 21.66 10.33
C GLN A 355 10.71 20.16 10.01
N GLY A 356 11.67 19.75 9.17
CA GLY A 356 11.90 18.34 8.84
C GLY A 356 11.10 17.80 7.65
N SER A 357 10.31 18.64 6.97
CA SER A 357 9.64 18.28 5.71
C SER A 357 10.50 18.66 4.51
N GLY A 358 10.95 17.65 3.77
CA GLY A 358 11.75 17.83 2.58
C GLY A 358 10.97 18.39 1.41
N LEU A 359 9.73 17.95 1.19
CA LEU A 359 8.87 18.48 0.14
C LEU A 359 8.49 19.95 0.39
N LEU A 360 8.31 20.33 1.65
CA LEU A 360 8.11 21.73 2.01
C LEU A 360 9.38 22.55 1.79
N SER A 361 10.56 21.96 2.01
CA SER A 361 11.81 22.64 1.70
C SER A 361 11.94 22.96 0.20
N LEU A 362 11.53 22.03 -0.67
CA LEU A 362 11.46 22.25 -2.13
C LEU A 362 10.51 23.40 -2.48
N ALA A 363 9.34 23.45 -1.84
CA ALA A 363 8.39 24.54 -2.03
C ALA A 363 8.97 25.90 -1.64
N ILE A 364 9.71 25.97 -0.53
CA ILE A 364 10.36 27.19 -0.06
C ILE A 364 11.54 27.57 -0.97
N TYR A 365 12.28 26.59 -1.49
CA TYR A 365 13.40 26.79 -2.40
C TYR A 365 12.94 27.48 -3.69
N ASN A 366 11.91 26.92 -4.34
CA ASN A 366 11.33 27.47 -5.56
C ASN A 366 10.80 28.90 -5.37
N TYR A 367 10.20 29.18 -4.21
CA TYR A 367 9.47 30.42 -4.02
C TYR A 367 10.32 31.53 -3.39
N GLY A 368 10.90 32.38 -4.25
CA GLY A 368 11.72 33.53 -3.84
C GLY A 368 10.98 34.70 -3.16
N GLY A 369 9.66 34.64 -2.92
CA GLY A 369 8.91 35.83 -2.48
C GLY A 369 7.72 35.62 -1.55
N GLY A 370 7.92 35.81 -0.24
CA GLY A 370 6.90 36.34 0.68
C GLY A 370 5.67 35.47 0.99
N ASN A 371 4.83 35.07 0.04
CA ASN A 371 3.52 34.48 0.32
C ASN A 371 3.62 33.07 0.91
N VAL A 372 4.37 32.15 0.28
CA VAL A 372 4.62 30.79 0.81
C VAL A 372 5.29 30.85 2.17
N ARG A 373 6.41 31.59 2.28
CA ARG A 373 7.13 31.78 3.55
C ARG A 373 6.27 32.46 4.62
N ARG A 374 5.36 33.39 4.26
CA ARG A 374 4.43 34.03 5.20
C ARG A 374 3.41 33.04 5.76
N VAL A 375 2.82 32.21 4.89
CA VAL A 375 1.89 31.15 5.33
C VAL A 375 2.63 30.19 6.27
N ILE A 376 3.79 29.70 5.88
CA ILE A 376 4.58 28.76 6.69
C ILE A 376 4.98 29.38 8.04
N ARG A 377 5.45 30.63 8.05
CA ARG A 377 5.82 31.34 9.30
C ARG A 377 4.63 31.66 10.20
N SER A 378 3.40 31.65 9.68
CA SER A 378 2.19 31.80 10.49
C SER A 378 1.77 30.51 11.20
N LEU A 379 2.29 29.37 10.76
CA LEU A 379 2.04 28.08 11.39
C LEU A 379 3.00 27.83 12.55
N PRO A 380 2.62 27.02 13.56
CA PRO A 380 3.51 26.66 14.65
C PRO A 380 4.80 25.98 14.16
N GLU A 381 5.90 26.16 14.90
CA GLU A 381 7.18 25.50 14.61
C GLU A 381 7.17 24.05 15.09
N SER A 382 6.45 23.20 14.35
CA SER A 382 6.36 21.76 14.60
C SER A 382 6.38 20.99 13.28
N PRO A 383 7.08 19.84 13.19
CA PRO A 383 7.01 18.95 12.03
C PRO A 383 5.58 18.54 11.64
N ARG A 384 4.71 18.39 12.64
CA ARG A 384 3.29 18.04 12.43
C ARG A 384 2.48 19.16 11.79
N GLU A 385 2.84 20.39 12.07
CA GLU A 385 2.17 21.59 11.58
C GLU A 385 2.75 22.06 10.25
N ARG A 386 4.06 21.87 10.05
CA ARG A 386 4.80 22.30 8.86
C ARG A 386 5.29 21.10 8.07
N ASN A 387 4.38 20.51 7.30
CA ASN A 387 4.69 19.51 6.29
C ASN A 387 3.91 19.79 5.00
N PHE A 388 4.39 19.25 3.88
CA PHE A 388 3.84 19.61 2.57
C PHE A 388 2.41 19.08 2.38
N TRP A 389 2.12 17.88 2.87
CA TRP A 389 0.79 17.26 2.76
C TRP A 389 -0.28 18.09 3.46
N ARG A 390 -0.03 18.52 4.69
CA ARG A 390 -0.95 19.36 5.45
C ARG A 390 -1.18 20.70 4.77
N LEU A 391 -0.11 21.33 4.27
CA LEU A 391 -0.24 22.55 3.49
C LEU A 391 -1.09 22.35 2.24
N LEU A 392 -0.97 21.19 1.59
CA LEU A 392 -1.80 20.90 0.44
C LEU A 392 -3.27 20.75 0.80
N LEU A 393 -3.57 20.00 1.87
CA LEU A 393 -4.95 19.72 2.25
C LEU A 393 -5.66 20.95 2.85
N GLU A 394 -4.97 21.67 3.73
CA GLU A 394 -5.57 22.72 4.56
C GLU A 394 -5.36 24.12 3.98
N HIS A 395 -4.28 24.33 3.22
CA HIS A 395 -3.86 25.66 2.76
C HIS A 395 -3.75 25.78 1.23
N ARG A 396 -4.36 24.87 0.46
CA ARG A 396 -4.25 24.81 -1.02
C ARG A 396 -4.44 26.14 -1.73
N GLN A 397 -5.42 26.93 -1.30
CA GLN A 397 -5.81 28.20 -1.92
C GLN A 397 -4.77 29.31 -1.69
N GLN A 398 -3.94 29.16 -0.65
CA GLN A 398 -2.90 30.12 -0.28
C GLN A 398 -1.56 29.81 -0.98
N PHE A 399 -1.48 28.66 -1.65
CA PHE A 399 -0.28 28.15 -2.29
C PHE A 399 -0.37 28.25 -3.83
N PRO A 400 0.60 28.92 -4.50
CA PRO A 400 0.63 29.02 -5.95
C PRO A 400 0.65 27.64 -6.62
N ARG A 401 -0.12 27.50 -7.71
CA ARG A 401 -0.13 26.26 -8.50
C ARG A 401 1.25 25.92 -9.06
N GLU A 402 2.03 26.92 -9.47
CA GLU A 402 3.39 26.72 -9.98
C GLU A 402 4.30 26.02 -8.97
N THR A 403 4.31 26.45 -7.70
CA THR A 403 5.12 25.83 -6.65
C THR A 403 4.67 24.42 -6.33
N TYR A 404 3.37 24.18 -6.39
CA TYR A 404 2.83 22.83 -6.25
C TYR A 404 3.27 21.91 -7.38
N ASP A 405 3.12 22.37 -8.63
CA ASP A 405 3.55 21.63 -9.81
C ASP A 405 5.07 21.38 -9.79
N TYR A 406 5.85 22.33 -9.27
CA TYR A 406 7.29 22.21 -9.06
C TYR A 406 7.64 21.05 -8.11
N VAL A 407 7.05 21.03 -6.91
CA VAL A 407 7.35 19.99 -5.90
C VAL A 407 6.95 18.61 -6.41
N LEU A 408 5.75 18.47 -7.00
CA LEU A 408 5.28 17.17 -7.47
C LEU A 408 6.01 16.68 -8.72
N ARG A 409 6.52 17.57 -9.58
CA ARG A 409 7.41 17.17 -10.68
C ARG A 409 8.71 16.59 -10.17
N ILE A 410 9.31 17.19 -9.14
CA ILE A 410 10.54 16.68 -8.51
C ILE A 410 10.26 15.34 -7.82
N PHE A 411 9.21 15.28 -6.99
CA PHE A 411 8.86 14.08 -6.24
C PHE A 411 8.53 12.90 -7.17
N SER A 412 7.70 13.11 -8.19
CA SER A 412 7.38 12.06 -9.18
C SER A 412 8.60 11.64 -10.01
N ALA A 413 9.50 12.56 -10.33
CA ALA A 413 10.76 12.20 -11.01
C ALA A 413 11.66 11.35 -10.10
N ALA A 414 11.69 11.62 -8.79
CA ALA A 414 12.38 10.80 -7.82
C ALA A 414 11.77 9.39 -7.70
N VAL A 415 10.43 9.29 -7.63
CA VAL A 415 9.72 7.99 -7.64
C VAL A 415 10.04 7.18 -8.90
N ILE A 416 9.97 7.82 -10.08
CA ILE A 416 10.32 7.17 -11.35
C ILE A 416 11.79 6.73 -11.34
N GLY A 417 12.66 7.61 -10.88
CA GLY A 417 14.10 7.41 -10.81
C GLY A 417 14.54 6.20 -10.02
N GLU A 418 13.80 5.85 -8.97
CA GLU A 418 14.10 4.72 -8.10
C GLU A 418 13.98 3.37 -8.85
N ASN A 419 12.94 3.23 -9.68
CA ASN A 419 12.77 2.08 -10.56
C ASN A 419 12.14 2.50 -11.90
N PRO A 420 12.94 2.98 -12.87
CA PRO A 420 12.42 3.53 -14.12
C PRO A 420 11.62 2.52 -14.95
N SER A 421 12.07 1.27 -14.95
CA SER A 421 11.45 0.16 -15.68
C SER A 421 9.99 -0.09 -15.26
N LEU A 422 9.69 0.03 -13.97
CA LEU A 422 8.34 -0.16 -13.42
C LEU A 422 7.34 0.87 -13.97
N PHE A 423 7.83 2.07 -14.30
CA PHE A 423 7.02 3.14 -14.88
C PHE A 423 7.07 3.15 -16.41
N GLY A 424 7.88 2.28 -17.03
CA GLY A 424 8.02 2.12 -18.48
C GLY A 424 8.97 3.14 -19.12
N PHE A 425 10.02 3.52 -18.40
CA PHE A 425 11.12 4.33 -18.94
C PHE A 425 12.35 3.46 -19.23
N ASP A 426 13.12 3.87 -20.24
CA ASP A 426 14.32 3.17 -20.72
C ASP A 426 15.60 3.94 -20.31
N PHE A 427 15.85 4.00 -19.00
CA PHE A 427 17.09 4.51 -18.41
C PHE A 427 17.34 3.81 -17.06
N GLU A 428 18.60 3.74 -16.64
CA GLU A 428 19.01 3.18 -15.35
C GLU A 428 18.73 4.17 -14.21
N ASN A 429 18.56 3.67 -12.98
CA ASN A 429 18.45 4.53 -11.81
C ASN A 429 19.72 5.40 -11.69
N PRO A 430 19.63 6.73 -11.83
CA PRO A 430 20.80 7.62 -11.89
C PRO A 430 21.55 7.73 -10.56
N LEU A 431 20.95 7.23 -9.47
CA LEU A 431 21.52 7.22 -8.13
C LEU A 431 21.96 5.81 -7.71
N ALA A 432 21.77 4.78 -8.55
CA ALA A 432 22.14 3.41 -8.24
C ALA A 432 23.66 3.26 -8.04
N GLY A 433 24.05 2.51 -7.01
CA GLY A 433 25.45 2.24 -6.69
C GLY A 433 26.19 3.42 -6.07
N ILE A 434 25.56 4.59 -5.92
CA ILE A 434 26.18 5.75 -5.28
C ILE A 434 25.88 5.74 -3.79
N GLY A 435 26.41 4.74 -3.08
CA GLY A 435 26.59 4.71 -1.62
C GLY A 435 25.46 5.30 -0.77
N VAL A 436 24.20 5.18 -1.19
CA VAL A 436 23.07 5.59 -0.37
C VAL A 436 23.00 4.54 0.72
N ASN A 437 23.38 4.90 1.95
CA ASN A 437 23.13 4.06 3.11
C ASN A 437 21.63 3.72 3.07
N GLU A 438 21.27 2.46 2.81
CA GLU A 438 19.88 1.98 2.83
C GLU A 438 19.23 2.19 4.21
N SER A 439 20.04 2.51 5.22
CA SER A 439 19.65 3.01 6.53
C SER A 439 19.21 4.49 6.56
N ALA A 440 19.07 5.18 5.43
CA ALA A 440 18.64 6.59 5.31
C ALA A 440 17.17 6.89 5.71
N GLY A 441 16.55 6.02 6.52
CA GLY A 441 15.54 6.44 7.50
C GLY A 441 16.16 7.07 8.76
N ILE A 442 17.48 6.93 8.95
CA ILE A 442 18.28 7.50 10.02
C ILE A 442 19.58 8.04 9.41
N VAL A 443 19.64 9.36 9.32
CA VAL A 443 20.89 10.09 9.18
C VAL A 443 21.83 9.69 10.33
N THR A 444 22.94 9.04 10.01
CA THR A 444 24.08 8.92 10.93
C THR A 444 25.27 9.65 10.32
N VAL A 445 25.64 10.78 10.90
CA VAL A 445 26.88 11.50 10.54
C VAL A 445 28.07 10.75 11.14
N PRO A 446 29.05 10.30 10.34
CA PRO A 446 30.34 9.91 10.89
C PRO A 446 31.07 11.15 11.41
N VAL A 447 31.54 11.08 12.66
CA VAL A 447 32.35 12.12 13.30
C VAL A 447 33.66 12.30 12.51
N PRO A 448 33.99 13.50 12.01
CA PRO A 448 35.33 13.75 11.51
C PRO A 448 36.30 13.63 12.69
N ALA A 449 37.31 12.77 12.57
CA ALA A 449 38.39 12.70 13.54
C ALA A 449 38.95 14.13 13.73
N ALA A 450 38.79 14.67 14.93
CA ALA A 450 39.29 15.99 15.28
C ALA A 450 40.75 16.09 14.83
N HIS A 451 41.02 16.97 13.86
CA HIS A 451 42.38 17.37 13.53
C HIS A 451 42.92 18.16 14.73
N VAL A 452 43.50 17.42 15.68
CA VAL A 452 44.39 17.97 16.69
C VAL A 452 45.57 18.56 15.93
N ARG A 453 45.57 19.88 15.72
CA ARG A 453 46.79 20.59 15.34
C ARG A 453 47.81 20.35 16.46
N PRO A 454 49.03 19.86 16.15
CA PRO A 454 50.07 19.82 17.15
C PRO A 454 50.36 21.26 17.58
N GLN A 455 50.10 21.57 18.86
CA GLN A 455 50.62 22.78 19.45
C GLN A 455 52.14 22.68 19.38
N GLY A 456 52.73 23.60 18.62
CA GLY A 456 54.16 23.68 18.41
C GLY A 456 54.89 23.79 19.75
N ALA A 457 55.94 22.99 19.86
CA ALA A 457 56.97 23.14 20.85
C ALA A 457 57.83 24.38 20.52
N SER A 458 58.18 25.11 21.58
CA SER A 458 59.22 26.16 21.70
C SER A 458 58.90 27.54 21.12
#